data_AF-A0A9E3B3I3-F1
#
_entry.id   AF-A0A9E3B3I3-F1
#
_cell.length_a   1.000
_cell.length_b   1.000
_cell.length_c   1.000
_cell.angle_alpha   90.00
_cell.angle_beta   90.00
_cell.angle_gamma   90.00
#
_symmetry.space_group_name_H-M   'P 1'
#
loop_
_entity.id
_entity.type
_entity.pdbx_description
1 polymer ?
#
loop_
_entity_poly.entity_id
_entity_poly.type
_entity_poly.pdbx_seq_one_letter_code
_entity_poly.pdbx_strand_id
1 'polypeptide(L)'
;MTEPIHSHYTLTMRIKDKPDGQNQPTFTEAARRTQIIECAIETIATLGYAQASLAQIAKRAGISKGVIVYYFKSREELIKQVVKAIFTDAASFIG
;
A
#
# COMPACT_ATOMS: atom_id res chain seq x y z
N MET A 1 12.61 14.80 51.12
CA MET A 1 11.17 14.56 51.29
C MET A 1 10.52 14.82 49.96
N THR A 2 10.28 13.73 49.24
CA THR A 2 9.80 13.62 47.87
C THR A 2 8.29 13.42 47.89
N GLU A 3 7.55 14.10 47.02
CA GLU A 3 6.28 13.63 46.47
C GLU A 3 6.18 14.07 44.99
N PRO A 4 5.46 13.31 44.14
CA PRO A 4 5.90 13.01 42.78
C PRO A 4 5.07 13.74 41.70
N ILE A 5 5.72 14.14 40.60
CA ILE A 5 5.01 14.51 39.37
C ILE A 5 4.75 13.27 38.52
N HIS A 6 3.65 12.59 38.84
CA HIS A 6 2.98 11.70 37.91
C HIS A 6 2.45 12.53 36.73
N SER A 7 2.99 12.33 35.53
CA SER A 7 2.18 12.41 34.32
C SER A 7 2.67 11.40 33.29
N HIS A 8 2.20 10.18 33.50
CA HIS A 8 2.17 9.13 32.49
C HIS A 8 1.33 9.61 31.30
N TYR A 9 1.98 9.94 30.18
CA TYR A 9 1.33 9.89 28.87
C TYR A 9 1.80 8.64 28.12
N THR A 10 1.53 7.47 28.70
CA THR A 10 1.53 6.22 27.94
C THR A 10 0.25 6.17 27.10
N LEU A 11 0.24 6.79 25.92
CA LEU A 11 -0.81 6.50 24.95
C LEU A 11 -0.31 5.38 24.02
N THR A 12 -0.53 4.15 24.47
CA THR A 12 -0.48 2.98 23.59
C THR A 12 -1.61 3.14 22.58
N MET A 13 -1.30 3.69 21.41
CA MET A 13 -2.25 3.82 20.32
C MET A 13 -2.52 2.43 19.74
N ARG A 14 -3.49 1.76 20.36
CA ARG A 14 -4.02 0.46 19.99
C ARG A 14 -5.03 0.68 18.87
N ILE A 15 -4.57 0.61 17.63
CA ILE A 15 -5.49 0.64 16.48
C ILE A 15 -6.13 -0.75 16.37
N LYS A 16 -7.25 -0.93 17.08
CA LYS A 16 -8.24 -1.95 16.75
C LYS A 16 -9.02 -1.44 15.54
N ASP A 17 -8.90 -2.09 14.40
CA ASP A 17 -9.88 -1.96 13.34
C ASP A 17 -10.25 -3.36 12.85
N LYS A 18 -11.46 -3.78 13.21
CA LYS A 18 -12.19 -4.87 12.57
C LYS A 18 -13.64 -4.42 12.43
N PRO A 19 -14.14 -4.38 11.19
CA PRO A 19 -15.44 -4.97 10.88
C PRO A 19 -15.27 -5.91 9.67
N ASP A 20 -15.54 -7.21 9.82
CA ASP A 20 -16.83 -7.89 9.56
C ASP A 20 -17.26 -7.89 8.09
N GLY A 21 -17.67 -9.07 7.63
CA GLY A 21 -17.76 -9.44 6.23
C GLY A 21 -18.81 -8.67 5.45
N GLN A 22 -18.37 -8.01 4.38
CA GLN A 22 -19.04 -7.88 3.07
C GLN A 22 -18.14 -7.08 2.11
N ASN A 23 -17.36 -7.82 1.30
CA ASN A 23 -16.73 -7.48 0.00
C ASN A 23 -16.41 -6.01 -0.38
N GLN A 24 -16.04 -5.15 0.57
CA GLN A 24 -15.43 -3.85 0.34
C GLN A 24 -14.12 -3.78 1.14
N PRO A 25 -12.99 -3.46 0.48
CA PRO A 25 -11.72 -3.30 1.19
C PRO A 25 -11.88 -2.18 2.22
N THR A 26 -11.43 -2.41 3.45
CA THR A 26 -11.39 -1.36 4.47
C THR A 26 -10.62 -0.14 3.95
N PHE A 27 -10.84 1.05 4.53
CA PHE A 27 -10.11 2.26 4.12
C PHE A 27 -8.59 2.03 4.10
N THR A 28 -8.08 1.31 5.11
CA THR A 28 -6.68 0.89 5.21
C THR A 28 -6.24 -0.04 4.09
N GLU A 29 -7.12 -0.93 3.65
CA GLU A 29 -6.86 -1.92 2.61
C GLU A 29 -6.85 -1.30 1.21
N ALA A 30 -7.78 -0.37 0.93
CA ALA A 30 -7.77 0.41 -0.29
C ALA A 30 -6.52 1.30 -0.39
N ALA A 31 -6.18 2.01 0.69
CA ALA A 31 -4.97 2.82 0.76
C ALA A 31 -3.70 1.99 0.53
N ARG A 32 -3.63 0.78 1.11
CA ARG A 32 -2.50 -0.14 0.89
C ARG A 32 -2.39 -0.57 -0.57
N ARG A 33 -3.53 -0.88 -1.21
CA ARG A 33 -3.57 -1.26 -2.62
C ARG A 33 -3.04 -0.13 -3.50
N THR A 34 -3.46 1.11 -3.24
CA THR A 34 -2.97 2.31 -3.95
C THR A 34 -1.47 2.50 -3.75
N GLN A 35 -0.96 2.43 -2.51
CA GLN A 35 0.47 2.56 -2.22
C GLN A 35 1.32 1.54 -3.01
N ILE A 36 0.86 0.29 -3.12
CA ILE A 36 1.56 -0.75 -3.88
C ILE A 36 1.59 -0.41 -5.38
N ILE A 37 0.50 0.13 -5.92
CA ILE A 37 0.42 0.56 -7.33
C ILE A 37 1.38 1.72 -7.60
N GLU A 38 1.42 2.73 -6.74
CA GLU A 38 2.35 3.86 -6.84
C GLU A 38 3.81 3.39 -6.81
N CYS A 39 4.17 2.56 -5.84
CA CYS A 39 5.52 1.99 -5.76
C CYS A 39 5.87 1.14 -6.99
N ALA A 40 4.88 0.43 -7.57
CA ALA A 40 5.07 -0.34 -8.79
C ALA A 40 5.31 0.58 -10.01
N ILE A 41 4.53 1.66 -10.16
CA ILE A 41 4.71 2.69 -11.19
C ILE A 41 6.14 3.22 -11.13
N GLU A 42 6.57 3.67 -9.95
CA GLU A 42 7.91 4.21 -9.77
C GLU A 42 8.98 3.16 -10.09
N THR A 43 8.79 1.91 -9.65
CA THR A 43 9.77 0.83 -9.87
C THR A 43 9.95 0.57 -11.35
N ILE A 44 8.86 0.55 -12.11
CA ILE A 44 8.87 0.39 -13.56
C ILE A 44 9.52 1.61 -14.23
N ALA A 45 9.19 2.82 -13.78
CA ALA A 45 9.78 4.05 -14.29
C ALA A 45 11.30 4.12 -14.04
N THR A 46 11.78 3.55 -12.94
CA THR A 46 13.22 3.57 -12.59
C THR A 46 14.01 2.44 -13.25
N LEU A 47 13.49 1.21 -13.24
CA LEU A 47 14.24 0.00 -13.61
C LEU A 47 13.83 -0.57 -14.97
N GLY A 48 12.75 -0.04 -15.56
CA GLY A 48 12.09 -0.62 -16.72
C GLY A 48 11.22 -1.84 -16.38
N TYR A 49 10.36 -2.20 -17.34
CA TYR A 49 9.38 -3.27 -17.16
C TYR A 49 10.03 -4.63 -16.85
N ALA A 50 11.13 -5.00 -17.50
CA ALA A 50 11.72 -6.33 -17.31
C ALA A 50 12.27 -6.56 -15.89
N GLN A 51 12.77 -5.50 -15.23
CA GLN A 51 13.44 -5.59 -13.94
C GLN A 51 12.54 -5.27 -12.73
N ALA A 52 11.33 -4.75 -12.98
CA ALA A 52 10.34 -4.46 -11.94
C ALA A 52 9.69 -5.74 -11.38
N SER A 53 10.42 -6.49 -10.55
CA SER A 53 9.90 -7.69 -9.89
C SER A 53 9.08 -7.36 -8.64
N LEU A 54 8.21 -8.29 -8.21
CA LEU A 54 7.44 -8.15 -6.96
C LEU A 54 8.35 -7.94 -5.74
N ALA A 55 9.58 -8.47 -5.76
CA ALA A 55 10.55 -8.27 -4.70
C ALA A 55 11.08 -6.83 -4.65
N GLN A 56 11.38 -6.23 -5.81
CA GLN A 56 11.80 -4.83 -5.89
C GLN A 56 10.68 -3.87 -5.48
N ILE A 57 9.46 -4.16 -5.89
CA ILE A 57 8.27 -3.36 -5.52
C ILE A 57 8.04 -3.46 -4.01
N ALA A 58 8.11 -4.66 -3.42
CA ALA A 58 7.99 -4.86 -1.97
C ALA A 58 9.05 -4.07 -1.20
N LYS A 59 10.30 -4.14 -1.66
CA LYS A 59 11.42 -3.38 -1.08
C LYS A 59 11.14 -1.88 -1.13
N ARG A 60 10.65 -1.35 -2.26
CA ARG A 60 10.33 0.07 -2.42
C ARG A 60 9.16 0.50 -1.53
N ALA A 61 8.11 -0.31 -1.46
CA ALA A 61 6.94 -0.05 -0.64
C ALA A 61 7.17 -0.23 0.88
N GLY A 62 8.33 -0.75 1.29
CA GLY A 62 8.65 -1.01 2.69
C GLY A 62 7.78 -2.12 3.31
N ILE A 63 7.32 -3.07 2.50
CA ILE A 63 6.43 -4.18 2.91
C ILE A 63 7.02 -5.53 2.48
N SER A 64 6.48 -6.62 3.01
CA SER A 64 6.88 -7.95 2.57
C SER A 64 6.24 -8.32 1.23
N LYS A 65 6.90 -9.21 0.46
CA LYS A 65 6.32 -9.77 -0.77
C LYS A 65 4.98 -10.47 -0.51
N GLY A 66 4.82 -11.09 0.66
CA GLY A 66 3.58 -11.76 1.05
C GLY A 66 2.40 -10.78 1.14
N VAL A 67 2.64 -9.56 1.62
CA VAL A 67 1.62 -8.49 1.60
C VAL A 67 1.21 -8.18 0.17
N ILE A 68 2.14 -8.03 -0.78
CA ILE A 68 1.77 -7.79 -2.18
C ILE A 68 0.93 -8.94 -2.75
N VAL A 69 1.31 -10.19 -2.48
CA VAL A 69 0.58 -11.38 -2.96
C VAL A 69 -0.84 -11.47 -2.38
N TYR A 70 -1.05 -10.95 -1.17
CA TYR A 70 -2.39 -10.81 -0.60
C TYR A 70 -3.29 -9.86 -1.42
N TYR A 71 -2.74 -8.75 -1.92
CA TYR A 71 -3.49 -7.77 -2.71
C TYR A 71 -3.56 -8.08 -4.21
N PHE A 72 -2.52 -8.70 -4.77
CA PHE A 72 -2.37 -8.97 -6.20
C PHE A 72 -1.88 -10.40 -6.39
N LYS A 73 -2.70 -11.22 -7.04
CA LYS A 73 -2.46 -12.67 -7.20
C LYS A 73 -1.25 -12.96 -8.08
N SER A 74 -0.90 -12.04 -8.98
CA SER A 74 0.27 -12.17 -9.84
C SER A 74 0.93 -10.84 -10.16
N ARG A 75 2.13 -10.92 -10.73
CA ARG A 75 2.85 -9.75 -11.26
C ARG A 75 2.03 -9.11 -12.38
N GLU A 76 1.48 -9.90 -13.28
CA GLU A 76 0.66 -9.44 -14.41
C GLU A 76 -0.59 -8.72 -13.92
N GLU A 77 -1.24 -9.20 -12.85
CA GLU A 77 -2.38 -8.51 -12.24
C GLU A 77 -1.98 -7.12 -11.72
N LEU A 78 -0.88 -7.03 -10.97
CA LEU A 78 -0.38 -5.74 -10.48
C LEU A 78 -0.06 -4.79 -11.62
N ILE A 79 0.61 -5.27 -12.68
CA ILE A 79 0.94 -4.46 -13.86
C ILE A 79 -0.34 -3.99 -14.57
N LYS A 80 -1.38 -4.82 -14.70
CA LYS A 80 -2.67 -4.40 -15.26
C LYS A 80 -3.29 -3.27 -14.46
N GLN A 81 -3.20 -3.32 -13.12
CA GLN A 81 -3.71 -2.25 -12.26
C GLN A 81 -2.89 -0.97 -12.37
N VAL A 82 -1.57 -1.08 -12.52
CA VAL A 82 -0.69 0.06 -12.84
C VAL A 82 -1.11 0.74 -14.13
N VAL A 83 -1.29 -0.04 -15.21
CA VAL A 83 -1.72 0.50 -16.51
C VAL A 83 -3.08 1.17 -16.39
N LYS A 84 -4.04 0.54 -15.71
CA LYS A 84 -5.36 1.12 -15.47
C LYS A 84 -5.30 2.44 -14.71
N ALA A 85 -4.47 2.55 -13.68
CA ALA A 85 -4.29 3.77 -12.91
C ALA A 85 -3.79 4.91 -13.80
N ILE A 86 -2.72 4.67 -14.57
CA ILE A 86 -2.15 5.66 -15.50
C ILE A 86 -3.19 6.14 -16.52
N PHE A 87 -3.97 5.22 -17.11
CA PHE A 87 -5.01 5.60 -18.06
C PHE A 87 -6.14 6.40 -17.40
N THR A 88 -6.49 6.09 -16.16
CA THR A 88 -7.55 6.80 -15.42
C THR A 88 -7.10 8.21 -15.09
N ASP A 89 -5.85 8.38 -14.65
CA ASP A 89 -5.25 9.69 -14.37
C ASP A 89 -5.15 10.53 -15.65
N ALA A 90 -4.70 9.92 -16.75
CA ALA A 90 -4.63 10.59 -18.05
C ALA A 90 -6.01 10.99 -18.59
N ALA A 91 -7.01 10.12 -18.46
CA ALA A 91 -8.38 10.41 -18.89
C ALA A 91 -9.00 11.59 -18.10
N SER A 92 -8.69 11.69 -16.80
CA SER A 92 -9.15 12.79 -15.95
C SER A 92 -8.54 14.14 -16.31
N PHE A 93 -7.43 14.15 -17.06
CA PHE A 93 -6.78 15.36 -17.55
C PHE A 93 -7.31 15.85 -18.90
N ILE A 94 -7.94 14.97 -19.67
CA ILE A 94 -8.38 15.22 -21.06
C ILE A 94 -9.89 15.49 -21.14
N GLY A 95 -10.67 15.06 -20.14
CA GLY A 95 -12.10 15.37 -19.98
C GLY A 95 -12.34 16.62 -19.15
#